data_AF-A0A2A2UY27-F1
#
_entry.id   AF-A0A2A2UY27-F1
#
_cell.length_a   1.000
_cell.length_b   1.000
_cell.length_c   1.000
_cell.angle_alpha   90.00
_cell.angle_beta   90.00
_cell.angle_gamma   90.00
#
_symmetry.space_group_name_H-M   'P 1'
#
loop_
_entity.id
_entity.type
_entity.pdbx_description
1 polymer ?
#
loop_
_entity_poly.entity_id
_entity_poly.type
_entity_poly.pdbx_seq_one_letter_code
_entity_poly.pdbx_strand_id
1 'polypeptide(L)' 'MIKPILFAVSAIFATAMSSNATAFEEIYLECYKNGELLWADSFTDYRDADNASRICRRIGGTPVMY' A
#
# COMPACT_ATOMS: atom_id res chain seq x y z
N MET A 1 -42.89 14.21 0.82
CA MET A 1 -42.79 13.20 1.90
C MET A 1 -42.64 11.82 1.28
N ILE A 2 -41.43 11.24 1.33
CA ILE A 2 -41.11 9.80 1.31
C ILE A 2 -39.71 9.64 1.97
N LYS A 3 -39.75 9.02 3.15
CA LYS A 3 -38.77 8.18 3.87
C LYS A 3 -37.31 8.63 4.10
N PRO A 4 -36.93 8.88 5.38
CA PRO A 4 -35.55 9.00 5.84
C PRO A 4 -35.01 7.61 6.24
N ILE A 5 -34.41 6.85 5.32
CA ILE A 5 -33.81 5.54 5.67
C ILE A 5 -32.37 5.38 5.10
N LEU A 6 -31.92 6.26 4.21
CA LEU A 6 -30.61 6.10 3.57
C LEU A 6 -29.41 6.71 4.34
N PHE A 7 -29.62 7.26 5.54
CA PHE A 7 -28.55 7.90 6.32
C PHE A 7 -27.79 6.97 7.28
N ALA A 8 -28.15 5.70 7.40
CA ALA A 8 -27.58 4.82 8.44
C ALA A 8 -26.53 3.81 7.94
N VAL A 9 -26.30 3.66 6.63
CA VAL A 9 -25.39 2.60 6.10
C VAL A 9 -23.98 3.14 5.84
N SER A 10 -23.79 4.45 5.68
CA SER A 10 -22.46 5.06 5.51
C SER A 10 -21.69 5.25 6.84
N ALA A 11 -22.34 5.07 7.99
CA ALA A 11 -21.72 5.28 9.30
C ALA A 11 -20.95 4.06 9.84
N ILE A 12 -20.99 2.89 9.17
CA ILE A 12 -20.46 1.63 9.74
C ILE A 12 -19.10 1.23 9.15
N PHE A 13 -18.65 1.80 8.03
CA PHE A 13 -17.33 1.47 7.48
C PHE A 13 -16.17 2.26 8.12
N ALA A 14 -16.46 3.29 8.91
CA ALA A 14 -15.42 4.12 9.52
C ALA A 14 -14.90 3.59 10.88
N THR A 15 -15.54 2.59 11.50
CA THR A 15 -15.22 2.14 12.87
C THR A 15 -14.60 0.75 12.97
N ALA A 16 -14.32 0.08 11.84
CA ALA A 16 -13.75 -1.27 11.84
C ALA A 16 -12.27 -1.34 11.41
N MET A 17 -11.63 -0.21 11.10
CA MET A 17 -10.17 -0.18 11.05
C MET A 17 -9.69 -0.02 12.48
N SER A 18 -9.36 -1.15 13.11
CA SER A 18 -8.55 -1.17 14.32
C SER A 18 -7.36 -0.25 14.08
N SER A 19 -7.33 0.90 14.76
CA SER A 19 -6.21 1.83 14.78
C SER A 19 -5.08 1.19 15.59
N ASN A 20 -4.53 0.10 15.09
CA ASN A 20 -3.28 -0.43 15.56
C ASN A 20 -2.18 0.34 14.81
N ALA A 21 -2.00 1.61 15.20
CA ALA A 21 -0.92 2.44 14.70
C ALA A 21 0.39 1.96 15.35
N THR A 22 0.86 0.81 14.91
CA THR A 22 2.24 0.43 15.11
C THR A 22 3.06 1.27 14.15
N ALA A 23 3.72 2.31 14.65
CA ALA A 23 4.70 3.08 13.89
C ALA A 23 5.93 2.18 13.64
N PHE A 24 5.79 1.22 12.73
CA PHE A 24 6.93 0.59 12.10
C PHE A 24 7.40 1.53 11.00
N GLU A 25 8.72 1.69 10.87
CA GLU A 25 9.32 2.42 9.75
C GLU A 25 9.05 1.60 8.49
N GLU A 26 7.91 1.85 7.86
CA GLU A 26 7.50 1.18 6.63
C GLU A 26 8.32 1.75 5.47
N ILE A 27 9.08 0.87 4.83
CA ILE A 27 9.83 1.16 3.62
C ILE A 27 8.91 0.89 2.45
N TYR A 28 8.61 1.93 1.67
CA TYR A 28 7.75 1.79 0.52
C TYR A 28 8.58 1.56 -0.73
N LEU A 29 8.26 0.52 -1.51
CA LEU A 29 8.97 0.18 -2.74
C LEU A 29 8.00 0.15 -3.92
N GLU A 30 8.31 0.95 -4.93
CA GLU A 30 7.63 0.93 -6.23
C GLU A 30 8.55 0.36 -7.30
N CYS A 31 8.04 -0.51 -8.17
CA CYS A 31 8.76 -1.02 -9.32
C CYS A 31 8.14 -0.49 -10.61
N TYR A 32 8.92 0.25 -11.39
CA TYR A 32 8.51 0.78 -12.69
C TYR A 32 9.13 -0.03 -13.83
N LYS A 33 8.41 -0.26 -14.92
CA LYS A 33 8.98 -0.85 -16.15
C LYS A 33 8.48 -0.08 -17.35
N ASN A 34 9.40 0.37 -18.21
CA ASN A 34 9.08 1.23 -19.36
C ASN A 34 8.31 2.51 -19.00
N GLY A 35 8.51 3.05 -17.79
CA GLY A 35 7.82 4.25 -17.30
C GLY A 35 6.45 3.99 -16.67
N GLU A 36 5.98 2.74 -16.62
CA GLU A 36 4.71 2.36 -15.99
C GLU A 36 4.93 1.67 -14.65
N LEU A 37 4.04 1.92 -13.68
CA LEU A 37 4.05 1.22 -12.40
C LEU A 37 3.64 -0.24 -12.63
N LEU A 38 4.55 -1.17 -12.32
CA LEU A 38 4.30 -2.60 -12.44
C LEU A 38 3.68 -3.17 -11.16
N TRP A 39 4.24 -2.80 -10.01
CA TRP A 39 3.75 -3.16 -8.68
C TRP A 39 4.35 -2.23 -7.62
N ALA A 40 3.71 -2.18 -6.45
CA ALA A 40 4.21 -1.50 -5.27
C ALA A 40 3.92 -2.36 -4.03
N ASP A 41 4.79 -2.28 -3.03
CA ASP A 41 4.67 -3.04 -1.78
C ASP A 41 5.30 -2.26 -0.61
N SER A 42 4.92 -2.58 0.62
CA SER A 42 5.49 -1.99 1.83
C SER A 42 6.17 -3.05 2.68
N PHE A 43 7.33 -2.69 3.24
CA PHE A 43 8.17 -3.59 4.02
C PHE A 43 8.47 -2.98 5.37
N THR A 44 8.52 -3.80 6.42
CA THR A 44 8.99 -3.39 7.75
C THR A 44 10.46 -3.77 7.99
N ASP A 45 11.08 -4.52 7.07
CA ASP A 45 12.49 -4.93 7.11
C ASP A 45 13.20 -4.48 5.82
N TYR A 46 14.31 -3.75 5.96
CA TYR A 46 15.13 -3.28 4.85
C TYR A 46 15.67 -4.39 3.96
N ARG A 47 15.95 -5.57 4.54
CA ARG A 47 16.45 -6.72 3.78
C ARG A 47 15.40 -7.27 2.83
N ASP A 48 14.13 -7.26 3.23
CA ASP A 48 13.03 -7.70 2.39
C ASP A 48 12.75 -6.67 1.29
N ALA A 49 12.80 -5.37 1.61
CA ALA A 49 12.76 -4.30 0.62
C ALA A 49 13.90 -4.40 -0.42
N ASP A 50 15.14 -4.65 0.02
CA ASP A 50 16.28 -4.82 -0.90
C ASP A 50 16.12 -6.06 -1.79
N ASN A 51 15.63 -7.17 -1.24
CA ASN A 51 15.31 -8.37 -2.02
C ASN A 51 14.26 -8.08 -3.09
N ALA A 52 13.17 -7.40 -2.75
CA ALA A 52 12.12 -7.02 -3.69
C ALA A 52 12.66 -6.05 -4.76
N SER A 53 13.55 -5.13 -4.39
CA SER A 53 14.22 -4.22 -5.33
C SER A 53 15.14 -4.95 -6.31
N ARG A 54 15.86 -5.98 -5.87
CA ARG A 54 16.63 -6.86 -6.76
C ARG A 54 15.73 -7.63 -7.73
N ILE A 55 14.55 -8.07 -7.28
CA ILE A 55 13.55 -8.70 -8.15
C ILE A 55 13.08 -7.71 -9.22
N CYS A 56 12.76 -6.47 -8.84
CA CYS A 56 12.40 -5.40 -9.79
C CYS A 56 13.49 -5.20 -10.86
N ARG A 57 14.76 -5.10 -10.47
CA ARG A 57 15.88 -4.99 -11.42
C ARG A 57 16.02 -6.21 -12.32
N ARG A 58 15.85 -7.43 -11.77
CA ARG A 58 15.97 -8.69 -12.53
C ARG A 58 14.96 -8.81 -13.66
N ILE A 59 13.76 -8.24 -13.49
CA ILE A 59 12.72 -8.22 -14.53
C ILE A 59 12.83 -7.02 -15.48
N GLY A 60 13.91 -6.24 -15.39
CA GLY A 60 14.17 -5.05 -16.21
C GLY A 60 13.40 -3.81 -15.76
N GLY A 61 12.97 -3.77 -14.49
CA GLY A 61 12.34 -2.60 -13.89
C GLY A 61 13.31 -1.72 -13.10
N THR A 62 12.81 -0.55 -12.72
CA THR A 62 13.48 0.47 -11.92
C THR A 62 12.78 0.56 -10.56
N PRO A 63 13.45 0.15 -9.46
CA PRO A 63 12.90 0.28 -8.12
C PRO A 63 13.08 1.70 -7.58
N VAL A 64 12.08 2.22 -6.87
CA VAL A 64 12.15 3.47 -6.11
C VAL A 64 11.72 3.18 -4.67
N MET A 65 12.57 3.54 -3.71
CA MET A 65 12.32 3.33 -2.27
C MET A 65 12.16 4.66 -1.55
N TYR A 66 11.26 4.68 -0.57
CA TYR A 66 10.97 5.83 0.30
C TYR A 66 10.93 5.42 1.77
#